data_AF-A0A9P5GR17-F1
#
_entry.id   AF-A0A9P5GR17-F1
#
_cell.length_a   1.000
_cell.length_b   1.000
_cell.length_c   1.000
_cell.angle_alpha   90.00
_cell.angle_beta   90.00
_cell.angle_gamma   90.00
#
_symmetry.space_group_name_H-M   'P 1'
#
loop_
_entity.id
_entity.type
_entity.pdbx_description
1 polymer ?
#
loop_
_entity_poly.entity_id
_entity_poly.type
_entity_poly.pdbx_seq_one_letter_code
_entity_poly.pdbx_strand_id
1 'polypeptide(L)'
;MIPPCDPSILEHNPQFKRLYENLTISLLNPDASTRAHSASPARTAVEEELKECQTQNAKKRIKEQMLRQLAFAPDSNLPAECHDNLAIITLYLETPSSAIEITTPKPETEPKKPDEALTLLAPDIEAFYTNIPAFILPLSKALSSAIQDLRALSTTNTDPASGPDADVPAPQHSNHNARARARDRRVRTSMAPVPPLSSQLQARVRLLRHTQLSELPVARRKMAATAAEVVAARARVLERTVVILERAKHGALARATKAKAEHLAVVAQGLEGKLEVTKLEIAATLYTPETLAALARYRQHLRQTKERLQHRRKMTIQELRAYGDVEVSDPVTDVDVDEGSFADIARRYGVLAREVEEVKMEIARLEK
;
A
#
# COMPACT_ATOMS: atom_id res chain seq x y z
N MET A 1 12.53 -35.47 27.80
CA MET A 1 12.77 -35.97 29.16
C MET A 1 11.57 -36.75 29.65
N ILE A 2 11.78 -37.98 30.12
CA ILE A 2 10.71 -38.76 30.79
C ILE A 2 10.44 -38.09 32.14
N PRO A 3 9.20 -37.65 32.42
CA PRO A 3 8.87 -37.00 33.69
C PRO A 3 9.07 -38.00 34.85
N PRO A 4 9.67 -37.57 35.97
CA PRO A 4 9.83 -38.46 37.13
C PRO A 4 8.47 -38.86 37.69
N CYS A 5 8.22 -40.17 37.83
CA CYS A 5 7.01 -40.69 38.46
C CYS A 5 7.06 -40.57 39.99
N ASP A 6 5.92 -40.28 40.60
CA ASP A 6 5.78 -40.22 42.05
C ASP A 6 6.04 -41.59 42.70
N PRO A 7 6.86 -41.66 43.78
CA PRO A 7 7.25 -42.92 44.40
C PRO A 7 6.06 -43.67 45.01
N SER A 8 5.04 -42.95 45.47
CA SER A 8 3.80 -43.53 45.99
C SER A 8 3.05 -44.35 44.94
N ILE A 9 3.04 -43.93 43.68
CA ILE A 9 2.37 -44.67 42.58
C ILE A 9 3.14 -45.96 42.25
N LEU A 10 4.47 -45.92 42.33
CA LEU A 10 5.33 -47.09 42.13
C LEU A 10 5.19 -48.11 43.27
N GLU A 11 4.86 -47.68 44.48
CA GLU A 11 4.61 -48.56 45.62
C GLU A 11 3.22 -49.20 45.59
N HIS A 12 2.18 -48.45 45.16
CA HIS A 12 0.80 -48.95 45.10
C HIS A 12 0.56 -49.89 43.91
N ASN A 13 1.37 -49.82 42.85
CA ASN A 13 1.23 -50.68 41.67
C ASN A 13 2.58 -51.33 41.28
N PRO A 14 2.89 -52.53 41.80
CA PRO A 14 4.16 -53.20 41.55
C PRO A 14 4.32 -53.68 40.10
N GLN A 15 3.23 -53.90 39.37
CA GLN A 15 3.28 -54.24 37.95
C GLN A 15 3.70 -53.03 37.11
N PHE A 16 3.15 -51.85 37.42
CA PHE A 16 3.55 -50.59 36.79
C PHE A 16 5.01 -50.24 37.11
N LYS A 17 5.46 -50.45 38.35
CA LYS A 17 6.86 -50.25 38.74
C LYS A 17 7.83 -51.05 37.88
N ARG A 18 7.57 -52.36 37.69
CA ARG A 18 8.40 -53.21 36.82
C ARG A 18 8.40 -52.75 35.38
N LEU A 19 7.25 -52.32 34.86
CA LEU A 19 7.14 -51.81 33.50
C LEU A 19 7.90 -50.48 33.34
N TYR A 20 7.76 -49.55 34.28
CA TYR A 20 8.46 -48.28 34.29
C TYR A 20 9.99 -48.47 34.41
N GLU A 21 10.45 -49.34 35.30
CA GLU A 21 11.86 -49.72 35.42
C GLU A 21 12.39 -50.36 34.13
N ASN A 22 11.65 -51.31 33.53
CA ASN A 22 12.05 -51.91 32.26
C ASN A 22 12.10 -50.88 31.12
N LEU A 23 11.10 -50.00 31.01
CA LEU A 23 11.07 -48.97 29.98
C LEU A 23 12.23 -47.97 30.14
N THR A 24 12.52 -47.53 31.35
CA THR A 24 13.56 -46.50 31.62
C THR A 24 14.98 -47.05 31.61
N ILE A 25 15.17 -48.31 32.02
CA ILE A 25 16.49 -48.93 32.12
C ILE A 25 16.89 -49.64 30.82
N SER A 26 15.99 -50.41 30.20
CA SER A 26 16.36 -51.26 29.04
C SER A 26 15.98 -50.67 27.68
N LEU A 27 14.83 -50.00 27.58
CA LEU A 27 14.28 -49.61 26.27
C LEU A 27 14.48 -48.14 25.91
N LEU A 28 14.43 -47.21 26.86
CA LEU A 28 14.43 -45.77 26.61
C LEU A 28 15.62 -45.05 27.24
N ASN A 29 16.10 -44.02 26.56
CA ASN A 29 17.03 -43.03 27.07
C ASN A 29 16.29 -41.98 27.94
N PRO A 30 17.00 -41.18 28.75
CA PRO A 30 16.39 -40.10 29.54
C PRO A 30 15.56 -39.10 28.70
N ASP A 31 15.86 -39.00 27.40
CA ASP A 31 15.14 -38.16 26.45
C ASP A 31 13.93 -38.85 25.78
N ALA A 32 13.54 -40.03 26.27
CA ALA A 32 12.46 -40.86 25.74
C ALA A 32 12.72 -41.45 24.33
N SER A 33 13.96 -41.38 23.84
CA SER A 33 14.37 -42.07 22.60
C SER A 33 14.67 -43.55 22.86
N THR A 34 14.42 -44.43 21.89
CA THR A 34 14.63 -45.87 22.02
C THR A 34 16.12 -46.26 21.91
N ARG A 35 16.61 -47.03 22.88
CA ARG A 35 17.99 -47.58 22.92
C ARG A 35 18.23 -48.65 21.86
N ALA A 36 17.20 -49.40 21.47
CA ALA A 36 17.32 -50.49 20.49
C ALA A 36 17.87 -50.04 19.12
N HIS A 37 17.69 -48.76 18.78
CA HIS A 37 18.10 -48.20 17.49
C HIS A 37 19.22 -47.15 17.62
N SER A 38 19.68 -46.82 18.83
CA SER A 38 20.70 -45.77 19.01
C SER A 38 22.10 -46.21 18.58
N ALA A 39 22.36 -47.52 18.50
CA ALA A 39 23.63 -48.08 18.03
C ALA A 39 23.58 -48.54 16.56
N SER A 40 22.47 -48.31 15.84
CA SER A 40 22.40 -48.69 14.44
C SER A 40 23.24 -47.71 13.59
N PRO A 41 24.14 -48.20 12.73
CA PRO A 41 25.04 -47.34 11.97
C PRO A 41 24.29 -46.40 11.01
N ALA A 42 23.11 -46.83 10.53
CA ALA A 42 22.22 -46.01 9.70
C ALA A 42 21.65 -44.80 10.47
N ARG A 43 21.31 -44.96 11.76
CA ARG A 43 20.77 -43.85 12.55
C ARG A 43 21.87 -42.89 13.01
N THR A 44 23.04 -43.40 13.37
CA THR A 44 24.19 -42.54 13.70
C THR A 44 24.61 -41.69 12.50
N ALA A 45 24.58 -42.25 11.29
CA ALA A 45 24.82 -41.50 10.06
C ALA A 45 23.79 -40.37 9.87
N VAL A 46 22.48 -40.65 10.04
CA VAL A 46 21.43 -39.63 9.97
C VAL A 46 21.56 -38.57 11.08
N GLU A 47 21.97 -38.96 12.28
CA GLU A 47 22.21 -38.01 13.38
C GLU A 47 23.43 -37.11 13.11
N GLU A 48 24.48 -37.64 12.47
CA GLU A 48 25.63 -36.87 12.01
C GLU A 48 25.24 -35.90 10.88
N GLU A 49 24.48 -36.37 9.87
CA GLU A 49 23.93 -35.53 8.81
C GLU A 49 23.04 -34.43 9.38
N LEU A 50 22.17 -34.76 10.35
CA LEU A 50 21.31 -33.79 11.01
C LEU A 50 22.13 -32.76 11.77
N LYS A 51 23.16 -33.18 12.53
CA LYS A 51 24.08 -32.25 13.21
C LYS A 51 24.79 -31.37 12.19
N GLU A 52 25.23 -31.92 11.07
CA GLU A 52 25.85 -31.15 10.01
C GLU A 52 24.87 -30.10 9.46
N CYS A 53 23.65 -30.50 9.07
CA CYS A 53 22.61 -29.57 8.61
C CYS A 53 22.29 -28.49 9.65
N GLN A 54 22.18 -28.86 10.92
CA GLN A 54 21.95 -27.90 12.01
C GLN A 54 23.11 -26.92 12.17
N THR A 55 24.36 -27.40 12.13
CA THR A 55 25.54 -26.51 12.20
C THR A 55 25.62 -25.60 10.99
N GLN A 56 25.31 -26.10 9.79
CA GLN A 56 25.26 -25.30 8.57
C GLN A 56 24.18 -24.22 8.67
N ASN A 57 22.97 -24.57 9.15
CA ASN A 57 21.88 -23.62 9.36
C ASN A 57 22.25 -22.57 10.42
N ALA A 58 22.80 -22.99 11.56
CA ALA A 58 23.28 -22.07 12.59
C ALA A 58 24.35 -21.11 12.04
N LYS A 59 25.32 -21.60 11.26
CA LYS A 59 26.32 -20.77 10.59
C LYS A 59 25.68 -19.75 9.65
N LYS A 60 24.67 -20.14 8.86
CA LYS A 60 23.94 -19.22 7.96
C LYS A 60 23.24 -18.12 8.76
N ARG A 61 22.47 -18.48 9.78
CA ARG A 61 21.73 -17.52 10.62
C ARG A 61 22.64 -16.54 11.35
N ILE A 62 23.80 -17.01 11.85
CA ILE A 62 24.80 -16.13 12.47
C ILE A 62 25.33 -15.14 11.44
N LYS A 63 25.68 -15.59 10.23
CA LYS A 63 26.16 -14.68 9.16
C LYS A 63 25.09 -13.66 8.78
N GLU A 64 23.85 -14.08 8.55
CA GLU A 64 22.72 -13.20 8.24
C GLU A 64 22.50 -12.15 9.35
N GLN A 65 22.47 -12.58 10.61
CA GLN A 65 22.28 -11.68 11.74
C GLN A 65 23.42 -10.66 11.88
N MET A 66 24.68 -11.09 11.68
CA MET A 66 25.83 -10.19 11.72
C MET A 66 25.83 -9.20 10.54
N LEU A 67 25.47 -9.66 9.34
CA LEU A 67 25.32 -8.79 8.17
C LEU A 67 24.21 -7.76 8.40
N ARG A 68 23.08 -8.16 8.98
CA ARG A 68 21.99 -7.26 9.36
C ARG A 68 22.47 -6.22 10.37
N GLN A 69 23.16 -6.65 11.42
CA GLN A 69 23.72 -5.73 12.42
C GLN A 69 24.65 -4.71 11.78
N LEU A 70 25.48 -5.15 10.83
CA LEU A 70 26.39 -4.26 10.11
C LEU A 70 25.66 -3.31 9.15
N ALA A 71 24.63 -3.78 8.46
CA ALA A 71 23.85 -2.96 7.53
C ALA A 71 23.12 -1.81 8.23
N PHE A 72 22.59 -2.06 9.44
CA PHE A 72 21.77 -1.11 10.19
C PHE A 72 22.47 -0.49 11.41
N ALA A 73 23.76 -0.76 11.64
CA ALA A 73 24.52 -0.11 12.71
C ALA A 73 24.87 1.33 12.31
N PRO A 74 24.62 2.33 13.18
CA PRO A 74 24.94 3.73 12.89
C PRO A 74 26.44 4.04 12.91
N ASP A 75 27.25 3.19 13.57
CA ASP A 75 28.68 3.45 13.85
C ASP A 75 29.64 2.55 13.06
N SER A 76 29.14 1.79 12.09
CA SER A 76 30.03 0.97 11.27
C SER A 76 30.75 1.87 10.27
N ASN A 77 32.07 1.95 10.37
CA ASN A 77 32.95 2.75 9.52
C ASN A 77 32.98 2.29 8.04
N LEU A 78 31.81 2.00 7.45
CA LEU A 78 31.64 1.60 6.06
C LEU A 78 31.22 2.82 5.22
N PRO A 79 31.63 2.89 3.95
CA PRO A 79 31.09 3.85 2.99
C PRO A 79 29.56 3.69 2.84
N ALA A 80 28.85 4.80 2.63
CA ALA A 80 27.38 4.81 2.49
C ALA A 80 26.88 3.88 1.36
N GLU A 81 27.60 3.80 0.24
CA GLU A 81 27.26 2.92 -0.88
C GLU A 81 27.35 1.43 -0.53
N CYS A 82 28.24 1.06 0.40
CA CYS A 82 28.32 -0.32 0.91
C CYS A 82 27.18 -0.63 1.87
N HIS A 83 26.71 0.37 2.63
CA HIS A 83 25.57 0.21 3.54
C HIS A 83 24.28 -0.09 2.80
N ASP A 84 24.00 0.65 1.73
CA ASP A 84 22.78 0.47 0.94
C ASP A 84 22.73 -0.92 0.29
N ASN A 85 23.84 -1.35 -0.33
CA ASN A 85 23.96 -2.68 -0.93
C ASN A 85 23.82 -3.80 0.12
N LEU A 86 24.42 -3.63 1.30
CA LEU A 86 24.28 -4.57 2.41
C LEU A 86 22.84 -4.64 2.93
N ALA A 87 22.15 -3.50 3.02
CA ALA A 87 20.76 -3.44 3.44
C ALA A 87 19.84 -4.16 2.45
N ILE A 88 20.02 -3.94 1.14
CA ILE A 88 19.23 -4.59 0.09
C ILE A 88 19.39 -6.12 0.16
N ILE A 89 20.63 -6.61 0.24
CA ILE A 89 20.92 -8.04 0.26
C ILE A 89 20.47 -8.71 1.56
N THR A 90 20.64 -8.05 2.71
CA THR A 90 20.16 -8.59 3.98
C THR A 90 18.63 -8.70 4.01
N LEU A 91 17.91 -7.71 3.47
CA LEU A 91 16.47 -7.76 3.32
C LEU A 91 16.01 -8.87 2.37
N TYR A 92 16.72 -9.08 1.26
CA TYR A 92 16.45 -10.19 0.35
C TYR A 92 16.62 -11.55 1.04
N LEU A 93 17.72 -11.75 1.77
CA LEU A 93 17.99 -13.00 2.50
C LEU A 93 16.99 -13.27 3.65
N GLU A 94 16.44 -12.23 4.26
CA GLU A 94 15.40 -12.36 5.31
C GLU A 94 14.01 -12.62 4.73
N THR A 95 13.78 -12.32 3.45
CA THR A 95 12.49 -12.50 2.81
C THR A 95 12.26 -13.99 2.48
N PRO A 96 11.22 -14.65 3.02
CA PRO A 96 10.97 -16.04 2.70
C PRO A 96 10.61 -16.18 1.21
N SER A 97 11.15 -17.20 0.53
CA SER A 97 10.89 -17.43 -0.90
C SER A 97 9.40 -17.52 -1.24
N SER A 98 8.55 -17.94 -0.29
CA SER A 98 7.09 -17.97 -0.43
C SER A 98 6.42 -16.58 -0.52
N ALA A 99 7.08 -15.51 -0.07
CA ALA A 99 6.58 -14.14 -0.18
C ALA A 99 6.94 -13.49 -1.53
N ILE A 100 7.93 -14.03 -2.24
CA ILE A 100 8.34 -13.57 -3.57
C ILE A 100 7.44 -14.21 -4.66
N GLU A 101 6.87 -15.39 -4.38
CA GLU A 101 5.98 -16.15 -5.27
C GLU A 101 4.51 -15.67 -5.29
N ILE A 102 4.24 -14.39 -5.02
CA ILE A 102 2.85 -13.89 -4.99
C ILE A 102 2.34 -13.64 -6.43
N THR A 103 1.39 -14.50 -6.83
CA THR A 103 0.33 -14.32 -7.85
C THR A 103 0.66 -14.52 -9.34
N THR A 104 0.79 -15.77 -9.78
CA THR A 104 0.05 -16.19 -11.00
C THR A 104 -0.51 -17.62 -10.82
N PRO A 105 -1.83 -17.84 -10.91
CA PRO A 105 -2.35 -19.17 -11.18
C PRO A 105 -2.18 -19.39 -12.69
N LYS A 106 -1.14 -20.12 -13.11
CA LYS A 106 -0.98 -20.50 -14.52
C LYS A 106 -0.54 -21.96 -14.66
N PRO A 107 -1.10 -22.71 -15.63
CA PRO A 107 -1.10 -24.17 -15.62
C PRO A 107 0.28 -24.77 -15.88
N GLU A 108 0.41 -25.99 -15.37
CA GLU A 108 1.55 -26.91 -15.41
C GLU A 108 2.01 -27.24 -16.84
N THR A 109 2.71 -26.36 -17.56
CA THR A 109 3.39 -26.78 -18.81
C THR A 109 4.55 -25.90 -19.29
N GLU A 110 5.28 -25.19 -18.42
CA GLU A 110 6.56 -24.60 -18.83
C GLU A 110 7.68 -24.78 -17.79
N PRO A 111 8.93 -24.97 -18.23
CA PRO A 111 10.07 -25.15 -17.34
C PRO A 111 10.25 -23.89 -16.49
N LYS A 112 10.40 -24.10 -15.16
CA LYS A 112 10.66 -23.06 -14.15
C LYS A 112 11.71 -22.07 -14.68
N LYS A 113 11.29 -20.87 -15.07
CA LYS A 113 12.21 -19.79 -15.42
C LYS A 113 13.00 -19.43 -14.15
N PRO A 114 14.34 -19.29 -14.21
CA PRO A 114 15.12 -18.87 -13.06
C PRO A 114 14.59 -17.50 -12.59
N ASP A 115 14.39 -17.40 -11.28
CA ASP A 115 13.68 -16.33 -10.59
C ASP A 115 13.96 -14.94 -11.18
N GLU A 116 12.93 -14.28 -11.71
CA GLU A 116 12.99 -12.92 -12.26
C GLU A 116 13.61 -11.92 -11.25
N ALA A 117 13.41 -12.19 -9.96
CA ALA A 117 14.02 -11.46 -8.84
C ALA A 117 15.56 -11.61 -8.77
N LEU A 118 16.12 -12.79 -9.06
CA LEU A 118 17.57 -12.99 -9.08
C LEU A 118 18.22 -12.30 -10.27
N THR A 119 17.50 -12.19 -11.40
CA THR A 119 17.97 -11.42 -12.57
C THR A 119 17.97 -9.93 -12.28
N LEU A 120 16.97 -9.43 -11.53
CA LEU A 120 16.91 -8.03 -11.09
C LEU A 120 17.99 -7.68 -10.06
N LEU A 121 18.31 -8.61 -9.16
CA LEU A 121 19.27 -8.41 -8.07
C LEU A 121 20.73 -8.72 -8.47
N ALA A 122 20.97 -9.27 -9.67
CA ALA A 122 22.29 -9.56 -10.20
C ALA A 122 23.32 -8.40 -10.07
N PRO A 123 23.02 -7.14 -10.43
CA PRO A 123 23.97 -6.04 -10.27
C PRO A 123 24.31 -5.75 -8.81
N ASP A 124 23.34 -5.84 -7.90
CA ASP A 124 23.56 -5.61 -6.47
C ASP A 124 24.40 -6.74 -5.85
N ILE A 125 24.20 -7.97 -6.31
CA ILE A 125 24.99 -9.14 -5.92
C ILE A 125 26.45 -8.98 -6.38
N GLU A 126 26.68 -8.56 -7.63
CA GLU A 126 28.02 -8.27 -8.14
C GLU A 126 28.69 -7.14 -7.37
N ALA A 127 27.96 -6.06 -7.10
CA ALA A 127 28.42 -4.94 -6.27
C ALA A 127 28.73 -5.37 -4.84
N PHE A 128 28.01 -6.34 -4.27
CA PHE A 128 28.34 -6.89 -2.97
C PHE A 128 29.62 -7.70 -3.00
N TYR A 129 29.83 -8.56 -4.01
CA TYR A 129 31.05 -9.34 -4.13
C TYR A 129 32.29 -8.46 -4.27
N THR A 130 32.22 -7.36 -5.02
CA THR A 130 33.34 -6.41 -5.15
C THR A 130 33.61 -5.68 -3.83
N ASN A 131 32.58 -5.43 -3.02
CA ASN A 131 32.69 -4.72 -1.74
C ASN A 131 32.99 -5.61 -0.52
N ILE A 132 33.02 -6.95 -0.66
CA ILE A 132 33.37 -7.88 0.43
C ILE A 132 34.61 -7.46 1.25
N PRO A 133 35.73 -7.06 0.63
CA PRO A 133 36.93 -6.69 1.38
C PRO A 133 36.71 -5.50 2.33
N ALA A 134 35.78 -4.59 2.01
CA ALA A 134 35.53 -3.39 2.81
C ALA A 134 34.82 -3.71 4.13
N PHE A 135 33.89 -4.67 4.13
CA PHE A 135 33.08 -5.01 5.30
C PHE A 135 33.52 -6.26 6.06
N ILE A 136 34.47 -7.04 5.54
CA ILE A 136 34.97 -8.25 6.20
C ILE A 136 35.67 -7.96 7.54
N LEU A 137 36.43 -6.87 7.63
CA LEU A 137 37.11 -6.46 8.86
C LEU A 137 36.11 -6.01 9.93
N PRO A 138 35.14 -5.11 9.64
CA PRO A 138 34.04 -4.80 10.55
C PRO A 138 33.25 -6.04 11.00
N LEU A 139 32.93 -6.95 10.09
CA LEU A 139 32.18 -8.18 10.39
C LEU A 139 32.97 -9.09 11.33
N SER A 140 34.26 -9.29 11.09
CA SER A 140 35.10 -10.10 11.98
C SER A 140 35.24 -9.50 13.38
N LYS A 141 35.31 -8.17 13.49
CA LYS A 141 35.29 -7.46 14.77
C LYS A 141 33.98 -7.70 15.52
N ALA A 142 32.83 -7.55 14.85
CA ALA A 142 31.52 -7.82 15.44
C ALA A 142 31.36 -9.29 15.89
N LEU A 143 31.86 -10.26 15.11
CA LEU A 143 31.90 -11.66 15.54
C LEU A 143 32.79 -11.86 16.77
N SER A 144 33.96 -11.22 16.81
CA SER A 144 34.88 -11.34 17.93
C SER A 144 34.31 -10.71 19.21
N SER A 145 33.61 -9.58 19.12
CA SER A 145 32.90 -8.99 20.26
C SER A 145 31.75 -9.87 20.73
N ALA A 146 30.92 -10.39 19.82
CA ALA A 146 29.85 -11.32 20.20
C ALA A 146 30.38 -12.59 20.90
N ILE A 147 31.53 -13.12 20.45
CA ILE A 147 32.19 -14.24 21.13
C ILE A 147 32.72 -13.82 22.52
N GLN A 148 33.28 -12.61 22.67
CA GLN A 148 33.72 -12.09 23.95
C GLN A 148 32.54 -11.89 24.91
N ASP A 149 31.41 -11.36 24.43
CA ASP A 149 30.17 -11.21 25.20
C ASP A 149 29.64 -12.58 25.65
N LEU A 150 29.58 -13.56 24.75
CA LEU A 150 29.17 -14.93 25.10
C LEU A 150 30.14 -15.57 26.11
N ARG A 151 31.44 -15.30 26.00
CA ARG A 151 32.43 -15.75 26.99
C ARG A 151 32.25 -15.03 28.32
N ALA A 152 31.95 -13.74 28.35
CA ALA A 152 31.66 -13.01 29.57
C ALA A 152 30.38 -13.55 30.25
N LEU A 153 29.36 -13.88 29.47
CA LEU A 153 28.15 -14.54 29.96
C LEU A 153 28.41 -15.97 30.47
N SER A 154 29.39 -16.67 29.91
CA SER A 154 29.75 -18.02 30.38
C SER A 154 30.68 -17.99 31.61
N THR A 155 31.57 -17.01 31.70
CA THR A 155 32.50 -16.86 32.84
C THR A 155 31.85 -16.24 34.06
N THR A 156 30.81 -15.42 33.90
CA THR A 156 29.97 -14.93 35.02
C THR A 156 29.18 -16.05 35.73
N ASN A 157 29.05 -17.22 35.11
CA ASN A 157 28.47 -18.43 35.72
C ASN A 157 29.51 -19.35 36.41
N THR A 158 30.80 -19.00 36.38
CA THR A 158 31.84 -19.59 37.23
C THR A 158 32.13 -18.64 38.38
N ASP A 159 31.96 -19.13 39.61
CA ASP A 159 31.91 -18.37 40.88
C ASP A 159 32.81 -17.12 41.02
N PRO A 160 32.34 -16.10 41.78
CA PRO A 160 33.12 -14.93 42.17
C PRO A 160 34.10 -15.32 43.29
N ALA A 161 35.26 -15.85 42.93
CA ALA A 161 36.38 -16.02 43.86
C ALA A 161 37.71 -15.93 43.10
N SER A 162 37.90 -14.84 42.37
CA SER A 162 39.18 -14.40 41.85
C SER A 162 39.09 -12.92 41.45
N GLY A 163 38.77 -12.07 42.42
CA GLY A 163 39.42 -10.75 42.47
C GLY A 163 40.81 -10.95 43.06
N PRO A 164 41.81 -10.17 42.62
CA PRO A 164 41.83 -8.82 43.15
C PRO A 164 42.12 -7.73 42.11
N ASP A 165 41.40 -6.63 42.29
CA ASP A 165 41.88 -5.25 42.27
C ASP A 165 42.90 -4.87 41.20
N ALA A 166 42.39 -4.22 40.15
CA ALA A 166 43.11 -3.14 39.51
C ALA A 166 42.10 -2.05 39.11
N ASP A 167 42.09 -1.02 39.94
CA ASP A 167 41.55 0.29 39.64
C ASP A 167 41.93 0.75 38.23
N VAL A 168 40.94 1.33 37.55
CA VAL A 168 41.16 2.24 36.43
C VAL A 168 41.94 3.45 36.94
N PRO A 169 42.97 3.89 36.22
CA PRO A 169 42.93 5.29 35.81
C PRO A 169 43.20 5.47 34.31
N ALA A 170 42.46 6.43 33.76
CA ALA A 170 42.67 6.99 32.43
C ALA A 170 44.10 7.56 32.26
N PRO A 171 44.56 7.78 31.01
CA PRO A 171 45.98 7.92 30.69
C PRO A 171 46.45 9.35 30.93
N GLN A 172 47.67 9.54 31.42
CA GLN A 172 48.48 10.76 31.24
C GLN A 172 49.96 10.53 31.60
N HIS A 173 50.80 10.71 30.58
CA HIS A 173 52.20 11.18 30.54
C HIS A 173 53.32 10.68 31.51
N SER A 174 54.44 10.40 30.84
CA SER A 174 55.83 10.70 31.19
C SER A 174 56.70 9.62 31.86
N ASN A 175 57.67 9.17 31.06
CA ASN A 175 59.10 8.97 31.30
C ASN A 175 59.65 8.34 32.60
N HIS A 176 60.57 7.42 32.32
CA HIS A 176 61.83 7.08 33.01
C HIS A 176 61.86 6.01 34.11
N ASN A 177 62.49 4.90 33.68
CA ASN A 177 63.64 4.23 34.29
C ASN A 177 63.48 3.37 35.56
N ALA A 178 64.21 2.26 35.48
CA ALA A 178 64.88 1.50 36.54
C ALA A 178 64.20 0.23 37.09
N ARG A 179 64.76 -0.89 36.60
CA ARG A 179 65.09 -2.13 37.33
C ARG A 179 64.94 -2.08 38.86
N ALA A 180 64.30 -3.11 39.42
CA ALA A 180 64.91 -3.94 40.47
C ALA A 180 64.19 -5.29 40.61
N ARG A 181 64.99 -6.35 40.66
CA ARG A 181 64.60 -7.71 41.05
C ARG A 181 64.32 -7.73 42.56
N ALA A 182 63.26 -8.39 42.99
CA ALA A 182 63.19 -8.97 44.33
C ALA A 182 62.47 -10.32 44.24
N ARG A 183 63.27 -11.38 44.40
CA ARG A 183 62.80 -12.74 44.67
C ARG A 183 62.18 -12.71 46.06
N ASP A 184 61.00 -13.29 46.23
CA ASP A 184 60.70 -13.99 47.47
C ASP A 184 59.82 -15.21 47.22
N ARG A 185 60.46 -16.37 47.37
CA ARG A 185 59.82 -17.68 47.51
C ARG A 185 59.21 -17.73 48.91
N ARG A 186 57.89 -17.76 49.03
CA ARG A 186 57.24 -18.43 50.16
C ARG A 186 56.08 -19.27 49.69
N VAL A 187 56.34 -20.57 49.64
CA VAL A 187 55.36 -21.64 49.67
C VAL A 187 54.49 -21.45 50.91
N ARG A 188 53.18 -21.29 50.72
CA ARG A 188 52.17 -21.45 51.77
C ARG A 188 51.20 -22.52 51.33
N THR A 189 51.50 -23.77 51.72
CA THR A 189 50.50 -24.83 51.81
C THR A 189 49.62 -24.54 53.02
N SER A 190 48.49 -23.88 52.79
CA SER A 190 47.38 -23.84 53.76
C SER A 190 46.18 -24.46 53.07
N MET A 191 46.00 -25.77 53.28
CA MET A 191 44.76 -26.45 52.90
C MET A 191 43.72 -26.09 53.95
N ALA A 192 42.86 -25.12 53.61
CA ALA A 192 41.60 -24.94 54.32
C ALA A 192 40.69 -26.17 54.05
N PRO A 193 39.87 -26.60 55.02
CA PRO A 193 39.00 -27.75 54.82
C PRO A 193 37.95 -27.39 53.77
N VAL A 194 38.00 -28.07 52.63
CA VAL A 194 36.98 -27.95 51.58
C VAL A 194 35.65 -28.41 52.19
N PRO A 195 34.61 -27.57 52.24
CA PRO A 195 33.30 -27.99 52.73
C PRO A 195 32.79 -29.13 51.86
N PRO A 196 32.05 -30.10 52.41
CA PRO A 196 31.58 -31.24 51.64
C PRO A 196 30.69 -30.74 50.48
N LEU A 197 31.01 -31.19 49.26
CA LEU A 197 30.34 -30.85 47.99
C LEU A 197 28.80 -30.83 48.07
N SER A 198 28.22 -31.68 48.93
CA SER A 198 26.78 -31.77 49.16
C SER A 198 26.18 -30.50 49.78
N SER A 199 26.89 -29.83 50.67
CA SER A 199 26.46 -28.58 51.30
C SER A 199 26.47 -27.41 50.32
N GLN A 200 27.50 -27.35 49.45
CA GLN A 200 27.63 -26.36 48.38
C GLN A 200 26.57 -26.58 47.29
N LEU A 201 26.29 -27.83 46.92
CA LEU A 201 25.20 -28.18 46.01
C LEU A 201 23.83 -27.80 46.59
N GLN A 202 23.57 -28.10 47.87
CA GLN A 202 22.31 -27.70 48.51
C GLN A 202 22.14 -26.18 48.57
N ALA A 203 23.20 -25.44 48.89
CA ALA A 203 23.16 -23.98 48.88
C ALA A 203 22.84 -23.43 47.48
N ARG A 204 23.47 -23.98 46.43
CA ARG A 204 23.19 -23.60 45.03
C ARG A 204 21.77 -23.96 44.59
N VAL A 205 21.25 -25.13 44.96
CA VAL A 205 19.87 -25.52 44.65
C VAL A 205 18.87 -24.61 45.36
N ARG A 206 19.14 -24.20 46.61
CA ARG A 206 18.29 -23.23 47.33
C ARG A 206 18.33 -21.85 46.68
N LEU A 207 19.50 -21.40 46.25
CA LEU A 207 19.65 -20.12 45.55
C LEU A 207 18.91 -20.14 44.20
N LEU A 208 19.09 -21.19 43.40
CA LEU A 208 18.36 -21.39 42.14
C LEU A 208 16.84 -21.45 42.35
N ARG A 209 16.37 -22.11 43.41
CA ARG A 209 14.94 -22.12 43.74
C ARG A 209 14.46 -20.73 44.15
N HIS A 210 15.27 -19.97 44.87
CA HIS A 210 14.94 -18.59 45.22
C HIS A 210 14.80 -17.74 43.95
N THR A 211 15.78 -17.73 43.06
CA THR A 211 15.73 -16.94 41.83
C THR A 211 14.56 -17.36 40.92
N GLN A 212 14.27 -18.66 40.84
CA GLN A 212 13.13 -19.18 40.06
C GLN A 212 11.77 -18.81 40.64
N LEU A 213 11.63 -18.78 41.97
CA LEU A 213 10.33 -18.57 42.63
C LEU A 213 10.05 -17.11 42.98
N SER A 214 11.06 -16.31 43.28
CA SER A 214 10.89 -14.91 43.69
C SER A 214 11.26 -13.93 42.57
N GLU A 215 12.48 -14.01 42.06
CA GLU A 215 13.03 -12.98 41.18
C GLU A 215 12.46 -13.04 39.76
N LEU A 216 12.41 -14.23 39.17
CA LEU A 216 11.95 -14.42 37.79
C LEU A 216 10.46 -14.05 37.61
N PRO A 217 9.53 -14.43 38.51
CA PRO A 217 8.13 -14.01 38.41
C PRO A 217 7.94 -12.51 38.65
N VAL A 218 8.77 -11.89 39.49
CA VAL A 218 8.73 -10.43 39.71
C VAL A 218 9.24 -9.69 38.48
N ALA A 219 10.35 -10.12 37.88
CA ALA A 219 10.87 -9.56 36.64
C ALA A 219 9.86 -9.70 35.48
N ARG A 220 9.22 -10.87 35.35
CA ARG A 220 8.18 -11.11 34.34
C ARG A 220 6.96 -10.23 34.54
N ARG A 221 6.52 -10.01 35.78
CA ARG A 221 5.42 -9.08 36.10
C ARG A 221 5.79 -7.63 35.77
N LYS A 222 7.00 -7.19 36.11
CA LYS A 222 7.50 -5.85 35.76
C LYS A 222 7.54 -5.67 34.24
N MET A 223 8.07 -6.64 33.50
CA MET A 223 8.12 -6.60 32.04
C MET A 223 6.71 -6.58 31.41
N ALA A 224 5.77 -7.36 31.94
CA ALA A 224 4.40 -7.33 31.46
C ALA A 224 3.71 -5.97 31.73
N ALA A 225 3.96 -5.38 32.89
CA ALA A 225 3.44 -4.05 33.24
C ALA A 225 4.01 -2.95 32.33
N THR A 226 5.33 -2.93 32.12
CA THR A 226 5.95 -1.94 31.22
C THR A 226 5.52 -2.15 29.77
N ALA A 227 5.37 -3.39 29.30
CA ALA A 227 4.83 -3.66 27.97
C ALA A 227 3.40 -3.13 27.82
N ALA A 228 2.54 -3.31 28.83
CA ALA A 228 1.18 -2.76 28.83
C ALA A 228 1.19 -1.23 28.81
N GLU A 229 2.07 -0.58 29.59
CA GLU A 229 2.24 0.88 29.58
C GLU A 229 2.71 1.40 28.21
N VAL A 230 3.65 0.71 27.56
CA VAL A 230 4.13 1.06 26.22
C VAL A 230 3.01 0.94 25.18
N VAL A 231 2.21 -0.14 25.23
CA VAL A 231 1.07 -0.30 24.31
C VAL A 231 0.02 0.79 24.57
N ALA A 232 -0.28 1.12 25.82
CA ALA A 232 -1.20 2.21 26.17
C ALA A 232 -0.68 3.58 25.69
N ALA A 233 0.62 3.85 25.83
CA ALA A 233 1.25 5.06 25.31
C ALA A 233 1.16 5.12 23.78
N ARG A 234 1.42 4.00 23.09
CA ARG A 234 1.30 3.91 21.63
C ARG A 234 -0.13 4.15 21.15
N ALA A 235 -1.13 3.61 21.85
CA ALA A 235 -2.54 3.87 21.55
C ALA A 235 -2.87 5.38 21.66
N ARG A 236 -2.45 6.03 22.75
CA ARG A 236 -2.65 7.49 22.94
C ARG A 236 -1.95 8.33 21.87
N VAL A 237 -0.75 7.93 21.43
CA VAL A 237 -0.05 8.61 20.34
C VAL A 237 -0.82 8.46 19.03
N LEU A 238 -1.27 7.25 18.71
CA LEU A 238 -2.06 7.00 17.50
C LEU A 238 -3.36 7.82 17.50
N GLU A 239 -4.11 7.81 18.59
CA GLU A 239 -5.33 8.63 18.75
C GLU A 239 -5.05 10.13 18.47
N ARG A 240 -3.99 10.68 19.08
CA ARG A 240 -3.60 12.07 18.85
C ARG A 240 -3.20 12.33 17.39
N THR A 241 -2.47 11.42 16.77
CA THR A 241 -2.08 11.56 15.35
C THR A 241 -3.28 11.51 14.42
N VAL A 242 -4.26 10.63 14.67
CA VAL A 242 -5.50 10.55 13.90
C VAL A 242 -6.29 11.86 14.03
N VAL A 243 -6.47 12.37 15.26
CA VAL A 243 -7.16 13.65 15.48
C VAL A 243 -6.42 14.82 14.80
N ILE A 244 -5.09 14.82 14.80
CA ILE A 244 -4.30 15.85 14.09
C ILE A 244 -4.46 15.71 12.58
N LEU A 245 -4.44 14.50 12.01
CA LEU A 245 -4.66 14.27 10.58
C LEU A 245 -6.07 14.70 10.17
N GLU A 246 -7.09 14.34 10.95
CA GLU A 246 -8.47 14.81 10.75
C GLU A 246 -8.57 16.33 10.77
N ARG A 247 -7.90 17.00 11.72
CA ARG A 247 -7.97 18.47 11.83
C ARG A 247 -7.12 19.19 10.79
N ALA A 248 -5.91 18.71 10.52
CA ALA A 248 -4.93 19.40 9.69
C ALA A 248 -5.07 19.04 8.20
N LYS A 249 -5.23 17.76 7.86
CA LYS A 249 -5.37 17.31 6.48
C LYS A 249 -6.82 17.37 6.02
N HIS A 250 -7.76 16.89 6.86
CA HIS A 250 -9.17 16.88 6.49
C HIS A 250 -9.92 18.13 6.95
N GLY A 251 -9.47 18.87 7.96
CA GLY A 251 -10.23 19.99 8.52
C GLY A 251 -9.93 21.34 7.91
N ALA A 252 -8.66 21.73 7.74
CA ALA A 252 -8.31 23.06 7.20
C ALA A 252 -8.53 23.14 5.68
N LEU A 253 -8.06 22.15 4.94
CA LEU A 253 -8.24 22.09 3.48
C LEU A 253 -9.73 21.93 3.12
N ALA A 254 -10.47 21.04 3.78
CA ALA A 254 -11.90 20.89 3.50
C ALA A 254 -12.71 22.13 3.92
N ARG A 255 -12.34 22.84 5.00
CA ARG A 255 -12.98 24.12 5.34
C ARG A 255 -12.66 25.20 4.30
N ALA A 256 -11.43 25.28 3.81
CA ALA A 256 -11.06 26.22 2.76
C ALA A 256 -11.76 25.92 1.42
N THR A 257 -11.85 24.66 1.01
CA THR A 257 -12.57 24.28 -0.21
C THR A 257 -14.07 24.47 -0.07
N LYS A 258 -14.65 24.15 1.09
CA LYS A 258 -16.06 24.42 1.40
C LYS A 258 -16.36 25.93 1.37
N ALA A 259 -15.58 26.76 2.06
CA ALA A 259 -15.76 28.20 2.03
C ALA A 259 -15.60 28.79 0.62
N LYS A 260 -14.65 28.27 -0.18
CA LYS A 260 -14.50 28.66 -1.58
C LYS A 260 -15.70 28.24 -2.43
N ALA A 261 -16.23 27.03 -2.24
CA ALA A 261 -17.41 26.55 -2.95
C ALA A 261 -18.65 27.38 -2.58
N GLU A 262 -18.86 27.67 -1.30
CA GLU A 262 -19.94 28.53 -0.81
C GLU A 262 -19.82 29.95 -1.38
N HIS A 263 -18.63 30.54 -1.39
CA HIS A 263 -18.40 31.85 -2.01
C HIS A 263 -18.72 31.84 -3.51
N LEU A 264 -18.25 30.82 -4.26
CA LEU A 264 -18.55 30.70 -5.68
C LEU A 264 -20.05 30.48 -5.94
N ALA A 265 -20.76 29.76 -5.08
CA ALA A 265 -22.20 29.58 -5.19
C ALA A 265 -22.96 30.91 -4.99
N VAL A 266 -22.59 31.71 -4.00
CA VAL A 266 -23.19 33.04 -3.79
C VAL A 266 -22.87 33.98 -4.95
N VAL A 267 -21.65 33.94 -5.48
CA VAL A 267 -21.28 34.71 -6.68
C VAL A 267 -22.13 34.28 -7.89
N ALA A 268 -22.33 32.98 -8.09
CA ALA A 268 -23.16 32.46 -9.18
C ALA A 268 -24.61 32.94 -9.07
N GLN A 269 -25.21 32.87 -7.88
CA GLN A 269 -26.55 33.41 -7.61
C GLN A 269 -26.63 34.92 -7.88
N GLY A 270 -25.61 35.68 -7.47
CA GLY A 270 -25.53 37.11 -7.73
C GLY A 270 -25.39 37.44 -9.23
N LEU A 271 -24.67 36.60 -9.98
CA LEU A 271 -24.56 36.75 -11.44
C LEU A 271 -25.87 36.38 -12.14
N GLU A 272 -26.54 35.32 -11.71
CA GLU A 272 -27.86 34.94 -12.24
C GLU A 272 -28.87 36.07 -12.06
N GLY A 273 -28.97 36.66 -10.87
CA GLY A 273 -29.83 37.82 -10.63
C GLY A 273 -29.46 39.03 -11.50
N LYS A 274 -28.17 39.30 -11.72
CA LYS A 274 -27.73 40.36 -12.65
C LYS A 274 -28.14 40.07 -14.09
N LEU A 275 -28.03 38.82 -14.55
CA LEU A 275 -28.44 38.43 -15.90
C LEU A 275 -29.95 38.53 -16.09
N GLU A 276 -30.74 38.23 -15.07
CA GLU A 276 -32.19 38.41 -15.13
C GLU A 276 -32.56 39.89 -15.24
N VAL A 277 -31.92 40.76 -14.46
CA VAL A 277 -32.14 42.21 -14.53
C VAL A 277 -31.74 42.74 -15.91
N THR A 278 -30.56 42.40 -16.43
CA THR A 278 -30.15 42.87 -17.77
C THR A 278 -31.05 42.32 -18.87
N LYS A 279 -31.55 41.10 -18.74
CA LYS A 279 -32.56 40.56 -19.65
C LYS A 279 -33.84 41.39 -19.64
N LEU A 280 -34.33 41.78 -18.47
CA LEU A 280 -35.52 42.63 -18.34
C LEU A 280 -35.27 44.04 -18.87
N GLU A 281 -34.09 44.61 -18.64
CA GLU A 281 -33.68 45.91 -19.20
C GLU A 281 -33.62 45.86 -20.73
N ILE A 282 -33.00 44.83 -21.31
CA ILE A 282 -32.96 44.65 -22.76
C ILE A 282 -34.37 44.43 -23.31
N ALA A 283 -35.20 43.62 -22.65
CA ALA A 283 -36.59 43.44 -23.06
C ALA A 283 -37.37 44.77 -23.04
N ALA A 284 -37.18 45.60 -22.02
CA ALA A 284 -37.81 46.92 -21.93
C ALA A 284 -37.34 47.88 -23.03
N THR A 285 -36.06 47.82 -23.42
CA THR A 285 -35.53 48.65 -24.51
C THR A 285 -35.98 48.19 -25.90
N LEU A 286 -36.14 46.88 -26.12
CA LEU A 286 -36.59 46.32 -27.40
C LEU A 286 -38.11 46.40 -27.58
N TYR A 287 -38.86 46.09 -26.52
CA TYR A 287 -40.33 46.09 -26.52
C TYR A 287 -40.87 47.42 -25.99
N THR A 288 -40.60 48.49 -26.72
CA THR A 288 -41.29 49.76 -26.49
C THR A 288 -42.74 49.65 -26.98
N PRO A 289 -43.68 50.42 -26.39
CA PRO A 289 -45.06 50.42 -26.86
C PRO A 289 -45.18 50.81 -28.34
N GLU A 290 -44.24 51.61 -28.83
CA GLU A 290 -44.14 52.00 -30.24
C GLU A 290 -43.73 50.83 -31.14
N THR A 291 -42.74 50.02 -30.75
CA THR A 291 -42.33 48.85 -31.55
C THR A 291 -43.43 47.79 -31.54
N LEU A 292 -44.10 47.58 -30.40
CA LEU A 292 -45.26 46.69 -30.31
C LEU A 292 -46.43 47.18 -31.19
N ALA A 293 -46.74 48.48 -31.17
CA ALA A 293 -47.77 49.05 -32.03
C ALA A 293 -47.40 48.96 -33.52
N ALA A 294 -46.12 49.20 -33.88
CA ALA A 294 -45.63 49.06 -35.24
C ALA A 294 -45.71 47.60 -35.72
N LEU A 295 -45.32 46.63 -34.89
CA LEU A 295 -45.45 45.20 -35.18
C LEU A 295 -46.92 44.78 -35.32
N ALA A 296 -47.81 45.30 -34.46
CA ALA A 296 -49.24 45.04 -34.57
C ALA A 296 -49.83 45.60 -35.88
N ARG A 297 -49.47 46.82 -36.25
CA ARG A 297 -49.85 47.43 -37.54
C ARG A 297 -49.29 46.65 -38.72
N TYR A 298 -48.04 46.20 -38.65
CA TYR A 298 -47.43 45.37 -39.70
C TYR A 298 -48.14 44.03 -39.85
N ARG A 299 -48.47 43.36 -38.75
CA ARG A 299 -49.30 42.13 -38.76
C ARG A 299 -50.68 42.37 -39.39
N GLN A 300 -51.33 43.48 -39.06
CA GLN A 300 -52.62 43.84 -39.66
C GLN A 300 -52.48 44.11 -41.16
N HIS A 301 -51.44 44.84 -41.56
CA HIS A 301 -51.13 45.09 -42.96
C HIS A 301 -50.90 43.78 -43.73
N LEU A 302 -50.11 42.85 -43.18
CA LEU A 302 -49.88 41.53 -43.80
C LEU A 302 -51.17 40.71 -43.95
N ARG A 303 -52.09 40.80 -42.98
CA ARG A 303 -53.41 40.15 -43.10
C ARG A 303 -54.23 40.78 -44.23
N GLN A 304 -54.28 42.11 -44.29
CA GLN A 304 -55.00 42.83 -45.34
C GLN A 304 -54.40 42.57 -46.72
N THR A 305 -53.07 42.52 -46.86
CA THR A 305 -52.43 42.18 -48.13
C THR A 305 -52.74 40.75 -48.54
N LYS A 306 -52.72 39.79 -47.60
CA LYS A 306 -53.13 38.41 -47.86
C LYS A 306 -54.58 38.32 -48.33
N GLU A 307 -55.50 38.99 -47.65
CA GLU A 307 -56.92 39.04 -48.03
C GLU A 307 -57.12 39.65 -49.42
N ARG A 308 -56.41 40.73 -49.75
CA ARG A 308 -56.44 41.37 -51.08
C ARG A 308 -55.92 40.43 -52.17
N LEU A 309 -54.79 39.77 -51.93
CA LEU A 309 -54.21 38.80 -52.87
C LEU A 309 -55.13 37.59 -53.07
N GLN A 310 -55.74 37.09 -51.99
CA GLN A 310 -56.73 36.02 -52.08
C GLN A 310 -57.97 36.45 -52.86
N HIS A 311 -58.45 37.68 -52.64
CA HIS A 311 -59.59 38.22 -53.40
C HIS A 311 -59.23 38.39 -54.88
N ARG A 312 -58.08 38.98 -55.21
CA ARG A 312 -57.59 39.10 -56.59
C ARG A 312 -57.46 37.73 -57.25
N ARG A 313 -56.90 36.75 -56.55
CA ARG A 313 -56.82 35.36 -57.03
C ARG A 313 -58.20 34.75 -57.30
N LYS A 314 -59.19 35.00 -56.43
CA LYS A 314 -60.57 34.51 -56.64
C LYS A 314 -61.19 35.16 -57.87
N MET A 315 -61.03 36.47 -58.05
CA MET A 315 -61.54 37.21 -59.20
C MET A 315 -60.90 36.71 -60.50
N THR A 316 -59.57 36.57 -60.56
CA THR A 316 -58.90 36.07 -61.78
C THR A 316 -59.28 34.62 -62.08
N ILE A 317 -59.48 33.76 -61.07
CA ILE A 317 -60.01 32.40 -61.29
C ILE A 317 -61.45 32.44 -61.83
N GLN A 318 -62.29 33.35 -61.35
CA GLN A 318 -63.65 33.51 -61.85
C GLN A 318 -63.66 34.03 -63.30
N GLU A 319 -62.81 34.99 -63.63
CA GLU A 319 -62.60 35.44 -65.01
C GLU A 319 -62.15 34.29 -65.92
N LEU A 320 -61.14 33.52 -65.49
CA LEU A 320 -60.69 32.32 -66.22
C LEU A 320 -61.80 31.29 -66.42
N ARG A 321 -62.66 31.08 -65.41
CA ARG A 321 -63.83 30.20 -65.53
C ARG A 321 -64.85 30.75 -66.52
N ALA A 322 -65.14 32.05 -66.50
CA ALA A 322 -66.05 32.67 -67.46
C ALA A 322 -65.56 32.57 -68.91
N TYR A 323 -64.24 32.54 -69.15
CA TYR A 323 -63.66 32.24 -70.46
C TYR A 323 -63.69 30.73 -70.79
N GLY A 324 -63.56 29.85 -69.80
CA GLY A 324 -63.62 28.39 -69.99
C GLY A 324 -65.03 27.83 -70.20
N ASP A 325 -66.06 28.52 -69.68
CA ASP A 325 -67.49 28.21 -69.87
C ASP A 325 -68.05 28.74 -71.21
N VAL A 326 -67.21 29.29 -72.09
CA VAL A 326 -67.56 29.41 -73.52
C VAL A 326 -67.51 27.99 -74.11
N GLU A 327 -68.54 27.21 -73.81
CA GLU A 327 -68.78 25.92 -74.41
C GLU A 327 -68.87 26.10 -75.94
N VAL A 328 -67.96 25.41 -76.62
CA VAL A 328 -67.99 25.10 -78.05
C VAL A 328 -69.31 24.40 -78.35
N SER A 329 -70.34 25.20 -78.61
CA SER A 329 -71.64 24.74 -79.10
C SER A 329 -71.64 24.87 -80.62
N ASP A 330 -71.52 23.70 -81.26
CA ASP A 330 -71.71 23.34 -82.66
C ASP A 330 -70.79 23.95 -83.74
N PRO A 331 -70.04 23.09 -84.49
CA PRO A 331 -69.38 23.50 -85.71
C PRO A 331 -70.40 23.38 -86.85
N VAL A 332 -70.79 24.51 -87.45
CA VAL A 332 -71.15 24.68 -88.88
C VAL A 332 -71.71 26.10 -89.03
N THR A 333 -70.89 27.00 -89.57
CA THR A 333 -71.14 27.82 -90.77
C THR A 333 -69.95 28.75 -90.97
N ASP A 334 -69.48 28.85 -92.21
CA ASP A 334 -68.37 29.69 -92.67
C ASP A 334 -68.41 31.11 -92.08
N VAL A 335 -67.41 31.42 -91.26
CA VAL A 335 -67.02 32.79 -90.90
C VAL A 335 -65.50 32.80 -90.86
N ASP A 336 -64.90 33.77 -91.55
CA ASP A 336 -63.46 34.00 -91.62
C ASP A 336 -62.81 33.88 -90.24
N VAL A 337 -61.87 32.96 -90.12
CA VAL A 337 -61.06 32.75 -88.93
C VAL A 337 -60.18 33.99 -88.78
N ASP A 338 -60.62 34.92 -87.93
CA ASP A 338 -59.77 36.01 -87.46
C ASP A 338 -58.72 35.39 -86.51
N GLU A 339 -57.62 34.89 -87.10
CA GLU A 339 -56.50 34.22 -86.40
C GLU A 339 -55.91 35.09 -85.25
N GLY A 340 -56.20 36.38 -85.24
CA GLY A 340 -55.89 37.30 -84.14
C GLY A 340 -56.69 37.04 -82.86
N SER A 341 -57.96 36.63 -82.94
CA SER A 341 -58.85 36.47 -81.78
C SER A 341 -58.41 35.34 -80.85
N PHE A 342 -58.20 34.13 -81.38
CA PHE A 342 -57.76 32.97 -80.57
C PHE A 342 -56.31 33.12 -80.08
N ALA A 343 -55.42 33.68 -80.90
CA ALA A 343 -54.04 33.95 -80.49
C ALA A 343 -53.97 35.00 -79.37
N ASP A 344 -54.81 36.03 -79.43
CA ASP A 344 -54.89 37.05 -78.39
C ASP A 344 -55.55 36.54 -77.11
N ILE A 345 -56.57 35.68 -77.22
CA ILE A 345 -57.17 34.98 -76.05
C ILE A 345 -56.13 34.07 -75.39
N ALA A 346 -55.37 33.28 -76.16
CA ALA A 346 -54.32 32.41 -75.62
C ALA A 346 -53.18 33.20 -74.97
N ARG A 347 -52.78 34.34 -75.54
CA ARG A 347 -51.78 35.24 -74.94
C ARG A 347 -52.29 35.83 -73.63
N ARG A 348 -53.54 36.33 -73.60
CA ARG A 348 -54.17 36.87 -72.37
C ARG A 348 -54.32 35.80 -71.30
N TYR A 349 -54.70 34.57 -71.67
CA TYR A 349 -54.75 33.42 -70.76
C TYR A 349 -53.37 33.08 -70.19
N GLY A 350 -52.32 33.09 -71.03
CA GLY A 350 -50.95 32.86 -70.58
C GLY A 350 -50.45 33.93 -69.60
N VAL A 351 -50.82 35.19 -69.79
CA VAL A 351 -50.52 36.27 -68.84
C VAL A 351 -51.27 36.07 -67.52
N LEU A 352 -52.58 35.79 -67.56
CA LEU A 352 -53.40 35.55 -66.37
C LEU A 352 -52.94 34.31 -65.57
N ALA A 353 -52.54 33.24 -66.24
CA ALA A 353 -52.00 32.04 -65.58
C ALA A 353 -50.70 32.34 -64.82
N ARG A 354 -49.79 33.12 -65.42
CA ARG A 354 -48.55 33.56 -64.77
C ARG A 354 -48.84 34.45 -63.55
N GLU A 355 -49.79 35.38 -63.66
CA GLU A 355 -50.19 36.22 -62.52
C GLU A 355 -50.78 35.38 -61.36
N VAL A 356 -51.54 34.32 -61.66
CA VAL A 356 -52.08 33.42 -60.63
C VAL A 356 -50.96 32.64 -59.92
N GLU A 357 -49.93 32.20 -60.65
CA GLU A 357 -48.78 31.53 -60.06
C GLU A 357 -47.94 32.48 -59.20
N GLU A 358 -47.70 33.70 -59.66
CA GLU A 358 -46.99 34.73 -58.91
C GLU A 358 -47.70 35.07 -57.58
N VAL A 359 -49.01 35.31 -57.63
CA VAL A 359 -49.82 35.57 -56.43
C VAL A 359 -49.82 34.36 -55.47
N LYS A 360 -49.82 33.12 -55.99
CA LYS A 360 -49.68 31.91 -55.16
C LYS A 360 -48.33 31.88 -54.43
N MET A 361 -47.24 32.23 -55.11
CA MET A 361 -45.90 32.25 -54.53
C MET A 361 -45.75 33.32 -53.45
N GLU A 362 -46.34 34.50 -53.67
CA GLU A 362 -46.36 35.57 -52.66
C GLU A 362 -47.14 35.17 -51.40
N ILE A 363 -48.30 34.53 -51.55
CA ILE A 363 -49.07 34.02 -50.40
C ILE A 363 -48.27 32.96 -49.64
N ALA A 364 -47.63 32.03 -50.35
CA ALA A 364 -46.79 30.99 -49.71
C ALA A 364 -45.60 31.60 -48.96
N ARG A 365 -45.05 32.72 -49.45
CA ARG A 365 -43.97 33.46 -48.76
C ARG A 365 -44.46 34.14 -47.49
N LEU A 366 -45.73 34.55 -47.43
CA LEU A 366 -46.33 35.14 -46.23
C LEU A 366 -46.77 34.11 -45.16
N GLU A 367 -46.67 32.81 -45.44
CA GLU A 367 -47.06 31.72 -44.53
C GLU A 367 -45.89 31.08 -43.77
N LYS A 368 -44.64 31.37 -44.15
CA LYS A 368 -43.43 31.05 -43.38
C LYS A 368 -43.07 32.20 -42.44
#